data_AF-A0A518GZF9-F1
#
_entry.id   AF-A0A518GZF9-F1
#
_cell.length_a   1.000
_cell.length_b   1.000
_cell.length_c   1.000
_cell.angle_alpha   90.00
_cell.angle_beta   90.00
_cell.angle_gamma   90.00
#
_symmetry.space_group_name_H-M   'P 1'
#
loop_
_entity.id
_entity.type
_entity.pdbx_description
1 polymer ?
#
loop_
_entity_poly.entity_id
_entity_poly.type
_entity_poly.pdbx_seq_one_letter_code
_entity_poly.pdbx_strand_id
1 'polypeptide(L)'
;MSTSKRRRSLNCRPGAESLEGRQLLTTVLRGVDVDGDTWTLRLVGPGALQVVNQPGADGVTPVPLGQAGLIDTITYQGANPGETRLIGAVQRAPGGDGRVFFENLVSPASAPPGPGIGVGILAIDMPDFWLGDTSPGDTAQVQGMISIPDGVATLNFGGVDTTAFFGTDPAQALPRNNRSDRFTVSLGLPARVGTSIVLDRVVTANQDAAGEDDDDTQDTVTFNVSGRLNVFQANSIEGDPTLDLGDSGIFQGDNPGGTTIISAAPQVAGSQVATGAIGRFRVGGNATNLSVQVSGIEARLTNFFIGGETNKVSISALEGVRTALFGLGMDTVAIQAGEMEQLNANRGAVASSVLVGGNAGSIALGGDVVNTTVLAGYSPASGTTGVPTAGGGGQMTVRVAGDVFDSIFAASVQPFGGVFGSAGDLVVPSGYINAKVEGLIDNSLNPAVSPGAADQAFFAERVRLERGPVVPPGTPGAPYRPRLGPGRTPGVQGLSGGPGSHDYRAVQLLNARRNPAGGA
;
A
#
# COMPACT_ATOMS: atom_id res chain seq x y z
N MET A 1 39.21 -65.77 -20.51
CA MET A 1 37.84 -65.26 -20.32
C MET A 1 37.91 -63.93 -19.59
N SER A 2 37.30 -62.91 -20.19
CA SER A 2 37.50 -61.48 -19.92
C SER A 2 36.70 -60.98 -18.70
N THR A 3 37.37 -60.26 -17.79
CA THR A 3 36.75 -59.54 -16.67
C THR A 3 36.26 -58.16 -17.13
N SER A 4 34.95 -57.96 -17.13
CA SER A 4 34.31 -56.67 -17.37
C SER A 4 34.53 -55.71 -16.19
N LYS A 5 35.45 -54.75 -16.35
CA LYS A 5 35.58 -53.58 -15.46
C LYS A 5 34.76 -52.43 -16.05
N ARG A 6 33.70 -52.03 -15.34
CA ARG A 6 32.95 -50.78 -15.57
C ARG A 6 33.91 -49.58 -15.54
N ARG A 7 34.02 -48.85 -16.65
CA ARG A 7 34.63 -47.51 -16.67
C ARG A 7 33.67 -46.53 -16.00
N ARG A 8 34.07 -45.97 -14.85
CA ARG A 8 33.46 -44.75 -14.30
C ARG A 8 33.77 -43.60 -15.26
N SER A 9 32.73 -42.95 -15.76
CA SER A 9 32.83 -41.63 -16.41
C SER A 9 33.27 -40.60 -15.35
N LEU A 10 34.57 -40.39 -15.25
CA LEU A 10 35.18 -39.22 -14.66
C LEU A 10 35.42 -38.25 -15.82
N ASN A 11 34.41 -37.46 -16.19
CA ASN A 11 34.56 -36.20 -16.96
C ASN A 11 33.19 -35.53 -17.14
N CYS A 12 32.69 -34.95 -16.05
CA CYS A 12 31.91 -33.71 -16.10
C CYS A 12 32.60 -32.75 -15.15
N ARG A 13 33.69 -32.16 -15.62
CA ARG A 13 34.16 -30.91 -15.02
C ARG A 13 33.13 -29.85 -15.41
N PRO A 14 32.59 -29.05 -14.48
CA PRO A 14 31.94 -27.81 -14.85
C PRO A 14 32.93 -27.07 -15.77
N GLY A 15 32.47 -26.65 -16.95
CA GLY A 15 33.27 -25.77 -17.78
C GLY A 15 33.72 -24.60 -16.91
N ALA A 16 34.98 -24.17 -17.05
CA ALA A 16 35.40 -22.91 -16.48
C ALA A 16 34.50 -21.83 -17.09
N GLU A 17 33.47 -21.40 -16.35
CA GLU A 17 32.75 -20.17 -16.64
C GLU A 17 33.84 -19.08 -16.71
N SER A 18 34.05 -18.52 -17.89
CA SER A 18 35.03 -17.46 -18.06
C SER A 18 34.64 -16.32 -17.12
N LEU A 19 35.63 -15.72 -16.45
CA LEU A 19 35.43 -14.51 -15.66
C LEU A 19 34.79 -13.37 -16.48
N GLU A 20 34.92 -13.44 -17.81
CA GLU A 20 34.29 -12.55 -18.79
C GLU A 20 32.75 -12.72 -18.85
N GLY A 21 32.22 -13.92 -18.61
CA GLY A 21 30.76 -14.13 -18.49
C GLY A 21 30.15 -13.56 -17.20
N ARG A 22 30.98 -13.11 -16.25
CA ARG A 22 30.56 -12.53 -14.95
C ARG A 22 30.88 -11.04 -14.82
N GLN A 23 31.23 -10.34 -15.89
CA GLN A 23 31.26 -8.87 -15.85
C GLN A 23 29.82 -8.34 -15.77
N LEU A 24 29.26 -8.38 -14.56
CA LEU A 24 28.16 -7.51 -14.16
C LEU A 24 28.69 -6.08 -14.27
N LEU A 25 28.47 -5.47 -15.44
CA LEU A 25 28.60 -4.03 -15.62
C LEU A 25 27.85 -3.40 -14.44
N THR A 26 28.61 -2.67 -13.63
CA THR A 26 28.11 -2.10 -12.39
C THR A 26 28.49 -0.64 -12.40
N THR A 27 27.49 0.23 -12.33
CA THR A 27 27.69 1.68 -12.16
C THR A 27 27.45 2.02 -10.70
N VAL A 28 28.35 2.79 -10.09
CA VAL A 28 28.23 3.26 -8.70
C VAL A 28 28.37 4.78 -8.68
N LEU A 29 27.36 5.45 -8.15
CA LEU A 29 27.36 6.87 -7.86
C LEU A 29 27.31 7.09 -6.34
N ARG A 30 27.84 8.24 -5.91
CA ARG A 30 27.87 8.63 -4.50
C ARG A 30 27.56 10.11 -4.38
N GLY A 31 26.95 10.49 -3.28
CA GLY A 31 26.71 11.89 -2.95
C GLY A 31 26.62 12.11 -1.45
N VAL A 32 26.30 13.36 -1.11
CA VAL A 32 26.16 13.85 0.26
C VAL A 32 24.84 14.63 0.31
N ASP A 33 24.00 14.31 1.27
CA ASP A 33 22.75 15.03 1.55
C ASP A 33 23.03 16.37 2.23
N VAL A 34 22.02 17.24 2.34
CA VAL A 34 22.15 18.58 2.93
C VAL A 34 22.49 18.54 4.42
N ASP A 35 22.12 17.46 5.12
CA ASP A 35 22.43 17.25 6.54
C ASP A 35 23.80 16.57 6.78
N GLY A 36 24.51 16.25 5.70
CA GLY A 36 25.82 15.61 5.72
C GLY A 36 25.78 14.08 5.61
N ASP A 37 24.60 13.45 5.56
CA ASP A 37 24.48 12.02 5.32
C ASP A 37 25.10 11.65 3.97
N THR A 38 25.81 10.53 3.91
CA THR A 38 26.44 10.09 2.66
C THR A 38 25.66 8.95 2.06
N TRP A 39 25.51 8.95 0.74
CA TRP A 39 24.72 7.93 0.07
C TRP A 39 25.45 7.33 -1.12
N THR A 40 25.07 6.10 -1.44
CA THR A 40 25.58 5.37 -2.59
C THR A 40 24.42 4.74 -3.36
N LEU A 41 24.44 4.88 -4.68
CA LEU A 41 23.54 4.20 -5.60
C LEU A 41 24.34 3.31 -6.54
N ARG A 42 23.94 2.05 -6.64
CA ARG A 42 24.61 1.03 -7.43
C ARG A 42 23.61 0.37 -8.37
N LEU A 43 23.84 0.49 -9.67
CA LEU A 43 23.16 -0.32 -10.67
C LEU A 43 23.98 -1.59 -10.91
N VAL A 44 23.41 -2.75 -10.61
CA VAL A 44 24.00 -4.06 -10.89
C VAL A 44 23.35 -4.61 -12.15
N GLY A 45 24.16 -5.03 -13.13
CA GLY A 45 23.67 -5.56 -14.41
C GLY A 45 23.71 -4.52 -15.53
N PRO A 46 23.43 -4.93 -16.78
CA PRO A 46 23.56 -4.05 -17.94
C PRO A 46 22.55 -2.89 -17.83
N GLY A 47 23.05 -1.68 -18.06
CA GLY A 47 22.24 -0.48 -17.94
C GLY A 47 23.03 0.80 -17.74
N ALA A 48 22.30 1.89 -17.56
CA ALA A 48 22.83 3.22 -17.24
C ALA A 48 22.20 3.75 -15.95
N LEU A 49 22.97 4.52 -15.20
CA LEU A 49 22.52 5.19 -13.98
C LEU A 49 23.05 6.62 -14.01
N GLN A 50 22.15 7.57 -13.75
CA GLN A 50 22.44 8.99 -13.62
C GLN A 50 21.69 9.51 -12.40
N VAL A 51 22.34 10.43 -11.68
CA VAL A 51 21.72 11.19 -10.60
C VAL A 51 22.04 12.65 -10.84
N VAL A 52 21.02 13.48 -10.73
CA VAL A 52 21.11 14.94 -10.84
C VAL A 52 20.64 15.52 -9.52
N ASN A 53 21.49 16.33 -8.88
CA ASN A 53 21.10 17.08 -7.70
C ASN A 53 20.32 18.34 -8.11
N GLN A 54 19.57 18.88 -7.17
CA GLN A 54 18.92 20.18 -7.32
C GLN A 54 19.94 21.28 -7.66
N PRO A 55 19.49 22.37 -8.33
CA PRO A 55 20.32 23.54 -8.54
C PRO A 55 20.87 24.11 -7.24
N GLY A 56 22.09 24.63 -7.27
CA GLY A 56 22.70 25.32 -6.14
C GLY A 56 22.09 26.71 -5.91
N ALA A 57 22.81 27.55 -5.15
CA ALA A 57 22.36 28.92 -4.84
C ALA A 57 22.17 29.83 -6.07
N ASP A 58 22.68 29.44 -7.24
CA ASP A 58 22.45 30.16 -8.50
C ASP A 58 21.09 29.83 -9.15
N GLY A 59 20.36 28.83 -8.64
CA GLY A 59 19.07 28.39 -9.15
C GLY A 59 19.10 27.73 -10.52
N VAL A 60 20.30 27.47 -11.09
CA VAL A 60 20.44 26.97 -12.46
C VAL A 60 21.40 25.79 -12.55
N THR A 61 22.53 25.82 -11.85
CA THR A 61 23.57 24.79 -11.99
C THR A 61 23.35 23.71 -10.93
N PRO A 62 23.17 22.43 -11.32
CA PRO A 62 23.07 21.33 -10.37
C PRO A 62 24.28 21.28 -9.43
N VAL A 63 24.03 21.06 -8.14
CA VAL A 63 25.11 20.84 -7.18
C VAL A 63 25.92 19.61 -7.61
N PRO A 64 27.26 19.68 -7.73
CA PRO A 64 28.06 18.53 -8.11
C PRO A 64 27.90 17.36 -7.14
N LEU A 65 27.79 16.14 -7.67
CA LEU A 65 27.77 14.92 -6.84
C LEU A 65 29.00 14.86 -5.92
N GLY A 66 28.76 14.58 -4.64
CA GLY A 66 29.79 14.56 -3.60
C GLY A 66 29.90 15.85 -2.79
N GLN A 67 29.18 16.90 -3.18
CA GLN A 67 28.86 18.04 -2.32
C GLN A 67 27.47 17.86 -1.69
N ALA A 68 27.22 18.54 -0.58
CA ALA A 68 25.95 18.51 0.11
C ALA A 68 24.86 19.12 -0.79
N GLY A 69 23.84 18.34 -1.11
CA GLY A 69 22.71 18.77 -1.93
C GLY A 69 21.62 17.70 -2.02
N LEU A 70 20.39 18.14 -2.27
CA LEU A 70 19.24 17.27 -2.48
C LEU A 70 19.24 16.68 -3.88
N ILE A 71 18.60 15.52 -4.04
CA ILE A 71 18.49 14.88 -5.34
C ILE A 71 17.23 15.38 -6.04
N ASP A 72 17.40 15.95 -7.23
CA ASP A 72 16.27 16.19 -8.14
C ASP A 72 15.84 14.84 -8.73
N THR A 73 16.64 14.32 -9.64
CA THR A 73 16.24 13.17 -10.46
C THR A 73 17.26 12.04 -10.39
N ILE A 74 16.76 10.84 -10.11
CA ILE A 74 17.45 9.56 -10.31
C ILE A 74 16.92 8.94 -11.60
N THR A 75 17.77 8.83 -12.62
CA THR A 75 17.43 8.17 -13.87
C THR A 75 18.19 6.86 -13.97
N TYR A 76 17.49 5.76 -14.19
CA TYR A 76 18.13 4.49 -14.50
C TYR A 76 17.54 3.87 -15.76
N GLN A 77 18.33 3.03 -16.42
CA GLN A 77 17.88 2.21 -17.54
C GLN A 77 18.42 0.81 -17.33
N GLY A 78 17.54 -0.18 -17.19
CA GLY A 78 17.91 -1.59 -17.11
C GLY A 78 17.67 -2.29 -18.44
N ALA A 79 18.68 -2.98 -18.98
CA ALA A 79 18.54 -3.70 -20.24
C ALA A 79 18.07 -5.16 -20.05
N ASN A 80 18.11 -5.70 -18.82
CA ASN A 80 17.75 -7.10 -18.56
C ASN A 80 16.82 -7.23 -17.33
N PRO A 81 15.53 -7.58 -17.51
CA PRO A 81 14.56 -7.69 -16.43
C PRO A 81 14.84 -8.82 -15.43
N GLY A 82 15.70 -9.78 -15.80
CA GLY A 82 16.07 -10.90 -14.92
C GLY A 82 17.29 -10.62 -14.03
N GLU A 83 18.06 -9.57 -14.33
CA GLU A 83 19.40 -9.40 -13.74
C GLU A 83 19.63 -7.99 -13.21
N THR A 84 19.08 -6.97 -13.87
CA THR A 84 19.36 -5.59 -13.51
C THR A 84 18.71 -5.25 -12.17
N ARG A 85 19.43 -4.52 -11.30
CA ARG A 85 18.94 -4.04 -10.00
C ARG A 85 19.53 -2.70 -9.63
N LEU A 86 18.73 -1.83 -9.03
CA LEU A 86 19.20 -0.60 -8.41
C LEU A 86 19.26 -0.79 -6.90
N ILE A 87 20.41 -0.52 -6.29
CA ILE A 87 20.63 -0.69 -4.85
C ILE A 87 21.10 0.64 -4.27
N GLY A 88 20.39 1.17 -3.29
CA GLY A 88 20.73 2.35 -2.52
C GLY A 88 21.17 2.00 -1.10
N ALA A 89 22.14 2.75 -0.58
CA ALA A 89 22.53 2.69 0.82
C ALA A 89 22.88 4.08 1.33
N VAL A 90 22.42 4.40 2.54
CA VAL A 90 22.71 5.66 3.23
C VAL A 90 23.56 5.37 4.46
N GLN A 91 24.56 6.21 4.70
CA GLN A 91 25.36 6.23 5.90
C GLN A 91 25.15 7.57 6.60
N ARG A 92 24.46 7.47 7.73
CA ARG A 92 24.13 8.59 8.61
C ARG A 92 25.38 9.28 9.18
N ALA A 93 25.41 10.59 9.10
CA ALA A 93 26.41 11.49 9.68
C ALA A 93 26.07 11.84 11.15
N PRO A 94 27.01 12.43 11.92
CA PRO A 94 26.80 12.77 13.34
C PRO A 94 25.65 13.72 13.69
N GLY A 95 24.93 14.27 12.70
CA GLY A 95 23.74 15.11 12.91
C GLY A 95 22.61 14.86 11.93
N GLY A 96 22.79 13.98 10.94
CA GLY A 96 21.76 13.69 9.95
C GLY A 96 20.70 12.74 10.48
N ASP A 97 19.67 12.48 9.68
CA ASP A 97 18.50 11.68 10.06
C ASP A 97 18.57 10.22 9.55
N GLY A 98 19.54 9.89 8.70
CA GLY A 98 19.68 8.60 8.05
C GLY A 98 18.85 8.47 6.77
N ARG A 99 18.30 9.56 6.23
CA ARG A 99 17.41 9.59 5.08
C ARG A 99 18.01 10.44 3.98
N VAL A 100 17.69 10.10 2.74
CA VAL A 100 18.05 10.92 1.58
C VAL A 100 16.81 11.15 0.75
N PHE A 101 16.52 12.42 0.48
CA PHE A 101 15.35 12.79 -0.28
C PHE A 101 15.67 12.93 -1.77
N PHE A 102 14.74 12.47 -2.59
CA PHE A 102 14.75 12.67 -4.03
C PHE A 102 13.37 13.09 -4.51
N GLU A 103 13.33 13.90 -5.56
CA GLU A 103 12.07 14.35 -6.16
C GLU A 103 11.53 13.33 -7.17
N ASN A 104 12.43 12.82 -8.02
CA ASN A 104 12.06 12.05 -9.19
C ASN A 104 12.90 10.76 -9.30
N LEU A 105 12.24 9.63 -9.56
CA LEU A 105 12.87 8.38 -9.96
C LEU A 105 12.25 7.91 -11.27
N VAL A 106 13.04 7.95 -12.34
CA VAL A 106 12.52 7.71 -13.69
C VAL A 106 13.28 6.58 -14.37
N SER A 107 12.52 5.66 -14.97
CA SER A 107 13.01 4.74 -16.00
C SER A 107 12.43 5.18 -17.34
N PRO A 108 13.26 5.52 -18.35
CA PRO A 108 12.75 5.73 -19.69
C PRO A 108 12.03 4.46 -20.16
N ALA A 109 10.90 4.62 -20.85
CA ALA A 109 10.23 3.49 -21.47
C ALA A 109 11.16 2.83 -22.48
N SER A 110 11.28 1.51 -22.40
CA SER A 110 11.96 0.73 -23.43
C SER A 110 11.25 0.96 -24.76
N ALA A 111 11.99 1.27 -25.83
CA ALA A 111 11.45 1.18 -27.19
C ALA A 111 10.85 -0.23 -27.37
N PRO A 112 9.66 -0.36 -27.96
CA PRO A 112 8.77 -1.48 -27.69
C PRO A 112 9.47 -2.81 -27.99
N PRO A 113 9.68 -3.69 -26.99
CA PRO A 113 9.61 -5.11 -27.25
C PRO A 113 8.17 -5.40 -27.69
N GLY A 114 7.95 -6.45 -28.47
CA GLY A 114 6.61 -6.81 -28.94
C GLY A 114 5.55 -6.91 -27.82
N PRO A 115 4.27 -6.98 -28.20
CA PRO A 115 3.15 -6.91 -27.27
C PRO A 115 3.30 -7.88 -26.08
N GLY A 116 3.26 -7.32 -24.87
CA GLY A 116 3.02 -8.08 -23.63
C GLY A 116 4.21 -8.47 -22.76
N ILE A 117 5.43 -7.93 -22.98
CA ILE A 117 6.58 -8.21 -22.10
C ILE A 117 7.24 -6.89 -21.69
N GLY A 118 6.97 -6.41 -20.47
CA GLY A 118 7.76 -5.32 -19.90
C GLY A 118 9.22 -5.73 -19.76
N VAL A 119 10.17 -4.82 -20.02
CA VAL A 119 11.62 -5.05 -19.82
C VAL A 119 12.06 -4.58 -18.43
N GLY A 120 11.10 -4.36 -17.54
CA GLY A 120 11.27 -3.76 -16.23
C GLY A 120 12.34 -4.43 -15.38
N ILE A 121 13.08 -3.62 -14.64
CA ILE A 121 14.16 -4.07 -13.76
C ILE A 121 13.65 -5.09 -12.72
N LEU A 122 14.53 -6.00 -12.27
CA LEU A 122 14.14 -7.00 -11.28
C LEU A 122 13.78 -6.35 -9.94
N ALA A 123 14.62 -5.44 -9.47
CA ALA A 123 14.42 -4.82 -8.16
C ALA A 123 15.04 -3.42 -8.08
N ILE A 124 14.38 -2.57 -7.30
CA ILE A 124 14.90 -1.33 -6.75
C ILE A 124 14.88 -1.49 -5.23
N ASP A 125 16.04 -1.39 -4.60
CA ASP A 125 16.24 -1.62 -3.17
C ASP A 125 17.02 -0.47 -2.55
N MET A 126 16.31 0.56 -2.10
CA MET A 126 16.84 1.82 -1.60
C MET A 126 16.09 2.27 -0.32
N PRO A 127 16.07 1.45 0.74
CA PRO A 127 15.16 1.59 1.89
C PRO A 127 15.32 2.89 2.70
N ASP A 128 16.41 3.64 2.49
CA ASP A 128 16.67 4.90 3.19
C ASP A 128 16.49 6.12 2.27
N PHE A 129 16.02 5.91 1.03
CA PHE A 129 15.72 6.96 0.07
C PHE A 129 14.22 7.27 0.10
N TRP A 130 13.87 8.53 0.29
CA TRP A 130 12.51 9.02 0.47
C TRP A 130 12.10 9.91 -0.70
N LEU A 131 10.89 9.71 -1.18
CA LEU A 131 10.25 10.62 -2.12
C LEU A 131 9.75 11.84 -1.33
N GLY A 132 10.16 13.03 -1.73
CA GLY A 132 9.72 14.28 -1.12
C GLY A 132 9.98 15.44 -2.08
N ASP A 133 9.38 16.59 -1.80
CA ASP A 133 9.64 17.79 -2.60
C ASP A 133 11.02 18.33 -2.22
N THR A 134 11.93 18.29 -3.17
CA THR A 134 13.27 18.84 -3.01
C THR A 134 13.46 20.13 -3.80
N SER A 135 12.42 20.60 -4.49
CA SER A 135 12.44 21.77 -5.33
C SER A 135 12.47 23.05 -4.48
N PRO A 136 13.31 24.05 -4.83
CA PRO A 136 13.27 25.36 -4.19
C PRO A 136 12.13 26.20 -4.80
N GLY A 137 10.88 25.85 -4.51
CA GLY A 137 9.72 26.70 -4.77
C GLY A 137 9.02 26.49 -6.13
N ASP A 138 8.93 25.25 -6.62
CA ASP A 138 8.14 24.97 -7.82
C ASP A 138 6.62 25.22 -7.57
N THR A 139 5.93 25.55 -8.65
CA THR A 139 4.47 25.72 -8.75
C THR A 139 3.78 24.52 -9.39
N ALA A 140 4.53 23.45 -9.66
CA ALA A 140 4.02 22.25 -10.29
C ALA A 140 2.87 21.63 -9.47
N GLN A 141 1.85 21.12 -10.16
CA GLN A 141 0.76 20.37 -9.54
C GLN A 141 1.19 18.97 -9.04
N VAL A 142 2.37 18.49 -9.44
CA VAL A 142 2.97 17.22 -9.01
C VAL A 142 4.38 17.54 -8.54
N GLN A 143 4.65 17.32 -7.25
CA GLN A 143 5.89 17.72 -6.58
C GLN A 143 6.96 16.60 -6.57
N GLY A 144 6.59 15.39 -6.97
CA GLY A 144 7.54 14.30 -7.07
C GLY A 144 6.93 13.03 -7.65
N MET A 145 7.75 12.26 -8.36
CA MET A 145 7.28 11.09 -9.09
C MET A 145 8.27 9.93 -9.13
N ILE A 146 7.78 8.71 -8.92
CA ILE A 146 8.43 7.48 -9.36
C ILE A 146 7.69 7.00 -10.62
N SER A 147 8.36 6.96 -11.77
CA SER A 147 7.78 6.52 -13.04
C SER A 147 8.60 5.39 -13.65
N ILE A 148 8.00 4.19 -13.64
CA ILE A 148 8.63 2.97 -14.15
C ILE A 148 7.63 2.28 -15.10
N PRO A 149 7.48 2.76 -16.33
CA PRO A 149 6.47 2.29 -17.28
C PRO A 149 6.65 0.83 -17.70
N ASP A 150 7.87 0.29 -17.63
CA ASP A 150 8.16 -1.12 -17.92
C ASP A 150 7.93 -2.04 -16.71
N GLY A 151 7.50 -1.47 -15.58
CA GLY A 151 7.27 -2.15 -14.32
C GLY A 151 8.56 -2.49 -13.56
N VAL A 152 8.36 -3.01 -12.35
CA VAL A 152 9.42 -3.53 -11.48
C VAL A 152 8.84 -4.67 -10.64
N ALA A 153 9.59 -5.75 -10.42
CA ALA A 153 9.08 -6.85 -9.61
C ALA A 153 9.11 -6.52 -8.10
N THR A 154 10.10 -5.74 -7.65
CA THR A 154 10.17 -5.25 -6.27
C THR A 154 10.65 -3.81 -6.20
N LEU A 155 9.85 -2.93 -5.62
CA LEU A 155 10.20 -1.57 -5.23
C LEU A 155 10.28 -1.52 -3.70
N ASN A 156 11.49 -1.37 -3.18
CA ASN A 156 11.75 -1.14 -1.76
C ASN A 156 12.42 0.22 -1.58
N PHE A 157 11.78 1.14 -0.88
CA PHE A 157 12.29 2.49 -0.62
C PHE A 157 11.82 2.99 0.75
N GLY A 158 12.36 4.11 1.22
CA GLY A 158 12.04 4.62 2.56
C GLY A 158 10.58 4.99 2.71
N GLY A 159 10.04 5.75 1.77
CA GLY A 159 8.67 6.20 1.88
C GLY A 159 8.40 7.46 1.09
N VAL A 160 7.23 8.04 1.34
CA VAL A 160 6.86 9.35 0.80
C VAL A 160 6.58 10.26 1.99
N ASP A 161 7.13 11.47 1.97
CA ASP A 161 6.90 12.46 3.01
C ASP A 161 6.59 13.82 2.37
N THR A 162 5.31 14.19 2.38
CA THR A 162 4.86 15.49 1.83
C THR A 162 5.21 16.66 2.74
N THR A 163 5.60 16.39 3.99
CA THR A 163 5.96 17.42 4.97
C THR A 163 7.45 17.75 4.98
N ALA A 164 8.25 16.97 4.23
CA ALA A 164 9.68 17.17 4.13
C ALA A 164 9.98 18.55 3.53
N PHE A 165 10.72 19.37 4.27
CA PHE A 165 11.05 20.73 3.85
C PHE A 165 12.52 21.02 4.10
N PHE A 166 13.17 21.59 3.09
CA PHE A 166 14.61 21.84 3.07
C PHE A 166 14.98 23.31 2.85
N GLY A 167 13.99 24.21 2.82
CA GLY A 167 14.24 25.63 2.71
C GLY A 167 14.70 26.27 4.02
N THR A 168 15.16 27.52 3.94
CA THR A 168 15.66 28.28 5.10
C THR A 168 14.60 29.15 5.76
N ASP A 169 13.47 29.40 5.09
CA ASP A 169 12.33 30.14 5.63
C ASP A 169 11.19 29.16 6.01
N PRO A 170 10.89 28.97 7.30
CA PRO A 170 9.78 28.12 7.74
C PRO A 170 8.39 28.57 7.23
N ALA A 171 8.24 29.82 6.77
CA ALA A 171 7.01 30.28 6.13
C ALA A 171 6.83 29.70 4.71
N GLN A 172 7.92 29.22 4.10
CA GLN A 172 7.91 28.51 2.82
C GLN A 172 7.82 27.00 2.99
N ALA A 173 7.75 26.50 4.23
CA ALA A 173 7.50 25.10 4.49
C ALA A 173 6.20 24.71 3.77
N LEU A 174 6.27 23.62 3.01
CA LEU A 174 5.16 23.06 2.24
C LEU A 174 3.82 23.08 2.97
N PRO A 175 3.71 22.71 4.27
CA PRO A 175 2.49 22.84 5.05
C PRO A 175 1.94 24.27 5.26
N ARG A 176 2.43 25.30 4.54
CA ARG A 176 1.98 26.71 4.62
C ARG A 176 1.99 27.44 3.27
N ASN A 177 2.04 26.71 2.16
CA ASN A 177 2.18 27.30 0.82
C ASN A 177 0.83 27.52 0.09
N ASN A 178 -0.31 27.21 0.74
CA ASN A 178 -1.66 27.19 0.16
C ASN A 178 -1.73 26.36 -1.13
N ARG A 179 -1.01 25.23 -1.17
CA ARG A 179 -1.03 24.29 -2.30
C ARG A 179 -1.23 22.88 -1.81
N SER A 180 -1.86 22.09 -2.67
CA SER A 180 -2.03 20.66 -2.48
C SER A 180 -0.86 19.96 -3.14
N ASP A 181 0.02 19.37 -2.36
CA ASP A 181 1.19 18.68 -2.91
C ASP A 181 0.79 17.28 -3.38
N ARG A 182 1.19 16.90 -4.60
CA ARG A 182 0.82 15.61 -5.18
C ARG A 182 2.06 14.80 -5.53
N PHE A 183 2.15 13.61 -4.97
CA PHE A 183 3.20 12.65 -5.26
C PHE A 183 2.62 11.41 -5.93
N THR A 184 3.33 10.90 -6.94
CA THR A 184 2.84 9.75 -7.71
C THR A 184 3.89 8.66 -7.85
N VAL A 185 3.48 7.41 -7.67
CA VAL A 185 4.30 6.22 -7.92
C VAL A 185 3.59 5.38 -8.96
N SER A 186 4.04 5.46 -10.21
CA SER A 186 3.43 4.82 -11.36
C SER A 186 4.30 3.67 -11.87
N LEU A 187 3.79 2.45 -11.71
CA LEU A 187 4.48 1.21 -12.06
C LEU A 187 3.71 0.48 -13.15
N GLY A 188 4.35 0.26 -14.29
CA GLY A 188 3.78 -0.52 -15.39
C GLY A 188 3.87 -2.02 -15.17
N LEU A 189 3.65 -2.80 -16.23
CA LEU A 189 3.56 -4.25 -16.16
C LEU A 189 4.96 -4.92 -16.18
N PRO A 190 5.44 -5.51 -15.08
CA PRO A 190 6.70 -6.26 -15.06
C PRO A 190 6.69 -7.53 -15.95
N ALA A 191 7.88 -7.91 -16.42
CA ALA A 191 8.10 -8.98 -17.42
C ALA A 191 7.55 -10.38 -17.07
N ARG A 192 7.62 -10.76 -15.78
CA ARG A 192 7.51 -12.17 -15.36
C ARG A 192 6.68 -12.42 -14.09
N VAL A 193 6.48 -11.39 -13.27
CA VAL A 193 5.91 -11.52 -11.92
C VAL A 193 5.19 -10.22 -11.60
N GLY A 194 4.05 -10.26 -10.88
CA GLY A 194 3.45 -9.03 -10.35
C GLY A 194 4.40 -8.21 -9.47
N THR A 195 4.04 -6.95 -9.20
CA THR A 195 4.88 -6.00 -8.46
C THR A 195 4.75 -6.20 -6.95
N SER A 196 5.82 -5.95 -6.20
CA SER A 196 5.80 -5.82 -4.74
C SER A 196 6.32 -4.45 -4.34
N ILE A 197 5.58 -3.74 -3.50
CA ILE A 197 5.97 -2.44 -2.93
C ILE A 197 6.21 -2.65 -1.43
N VAL A 198 7.38 -2.23 -0.96
CA VAL A 198 7.76 -2.24 0.44
C VAL A 198 8.28 -0.85 0.78
N LEU A 199 7.73 -0.26 1.84
CA LEU A 199 8.16 1.03 2.33
C LEU A 199 8.11 1.09 3.86
N ASP A 200 8.80 2.06 4.45
CA ASP A 200 8.67 2.36 5.87
C ASP A 200 7.37 3.11 6.12
N ARG A 201 7.22 4.30 5.53
CA ARG A 201 6.08 5.17 5.86
C ARG A 201 5.58 6.00 4.69
N VAL A 202 4.30 6.34 4.73
CA VAL A 202 3.74 7.42 3.91
C VAL A 202 3.22 8.49 4.87
N VAL A 203 3.66 9.72 4.68
CA VAL A 203 3.18 10.90 5.43
C VAL A 203 2.55 11.85 4.44
N THR A 204 1.29 12.20 4.73
CA THR A 204 0.51 13.22 4.02
C THR A 204 -0.03 14.18 5.07
N ALA A 205 0.06 15.48 4.81
CA ALA A 205 -0.54 16.51 5.65
C ALA A 205 -1.63 17.25 4.87
N ASN A 206 -2.57 17.85 5.60
CA ASN A 206 -3.45 18.85 5.04
C ASN A 206 -3.16 20.19 5.72
N GLN A 207 -3.63 21.26 5.10
CA GLN A 207 -3.53 22.62 5.60
C GLN A 207 -4.91 23.23 5.61
N ASP A 208 -5.23 23.89 6.72
CA ASP A 208 -6.37 24.80 6.78
C ASP A 208 -6.13 25.95 5.79
N ALA A 209 -7.19 26.36 5.11
CA ALA A 209 -7.20 27.56 4.27
C ALA A 209 -6.57 28.78 4.98
N ALA A 210 -5.69 29.53 4.30
CA ALA A 210 -5.06 30.71 4.90
C ALA A 210 -6.02 31.92 5.06
N GLY A 211 -7.22 31.86 4.49
CA GLY A 211 -8.26 32.88 4.59
C GLY A 211 -9.66 32.29 4.47
N GLU A 212 -10.69 33.06 4.83
CA GLU A 212 -12.11 32.62 4.81
C GLU A 212 -12.64 32.27 3.41
N ASP A 213 -11.94 32.68 2.34
CA ASP A 213 -12.28 32.42 0.94
C ASP A 213 -11.32 31.43 0.24
N ASP A 214 -10.31 30.92 0.94
CA ASP A 214 -9.36 29.95 0.39
C ASP A 214 -9.88 28.51 0.60
N ASP A 215 -9.56 27.60 -0.32
CA ASP A 215 -9.85 26.17 -0.14
C ASP A 215 -8.75 25.54 0.74
N ASP A 216 -9.14 24.62 1.62
CA ASP A 216 -8.19 23.76 2.33
C ASP A 216 -7.30 23.02 1.33
N THR A 217 -5.99 22.97 1.60
CA THR A 217 -5.07 22.26 0.72
C THR A 217 -4.73 20.89 1.27
N GLN A 218 -4.70 19.91 0.37
CA GLN A 218 -4.66 18.52 0.78
C GLN A 218 -3.58 17.77 0.02
N ASP A 219 -2.57 17.29 0.75
CA ASP A 219 -1.51 16.55 0.12
C ASP A 219 -1.97 15.14 -0.21
N THR A 220 -1.57 14.67 -1.39
CA THR A 220 -1.97 13.35 -1.88
C THR A 220 -0.76 12.53 -2.31
N VAL A 221 -0.79 11.25 -1.96
CA VAL A 221 0.17 10.26 -2.44
C VAL A 221 -0.58 9.16 -3.15
N THR A 222 -0.28 8.96 -4.43
CA THR A 222 -0.96 7.95 -5.26
C THR A 222 0.01 6.88 -5.76
N PHE A 223 -0.28 5.61 -5.44
CA PHE A 223 0.40 4.45 -6.01
C PHE A 223 -0.46 3.83 -7.11
N ASN A 224 -0.02 3.95 -8.36
CA ASN A 224 -0.66 3.39 -9.53
C ASN A 224 0.12 2.16 -10.01
N VAL A 225 -0.45 0.97 -9.85
CA VAL A 225 0.16 -0.29 -10.28
C VAL A 225 -0.66 -0.89 -11.42
N SER A 226 -0.01 -1.03 -12.58
CA SER A 226 -0.57 -1.73 -13.73
C SER A 226 -0.35 -3.24 -13.60
N GLY A 227 -1.44 -3.98 -13.50
CA GLY A 227 -1.46 -5.41 -13.29
C GLY A 227 -1.53 -5.80 -11.82
N ARG A 228 -0.92 -6.96 -11.50
CA ARG A 228 -1.05 -7.57 -10.18
C ARG A 228 -0.07 -6.97 -9.18
N LEU A 229 -0.59 -6.48 -8.06
CA LEU A 229 0.20 -6.14 -6.88
C LEU A 229 0.27 -7.36 -5.96
N ASN A 230 1.42 -8.02 -5.93
CA ASN A 230 1.63 -9.20 -5.09
C ASN A 230 1.64 -8.84 -3.61
N VAL A 231 2.40 -7.80 -3.26
CA VAL A 231 2.57 -7.32 -1.89
C VAL A 231 2.59 -5.80 -1.89
N PHE A 232 1.79 -5.19 -1.02
CA PHE A 232 2.01 -3.85 -0.52
C PHE A 232 2.30 -3.95 0.97
N GLN A 233 3.41 -3.37 1.42
CA GLN A 233 3.80 -3.35 2.83
C GLN A 233 4.31 -1.98 3.24
N ALA A 234 3.73 -1.45 4.32
CA ALA A 234 4.18 -0.25 5.04
C ALA A 234 4.31 -0.53 6.54
N ASN A 235 5.15 0.22 7.25
CA ASN A 235 5.11 0.28 8.71
C ASN A 235 4.01 1.24 9.19
N SER A 236 3.82 2.42 8.60
CA SER A 236 2.63 3.25 8.84
C SER A 236 2.21 4.05 7.62
N ILE A 237 0.92 4.43 7.60
CA ILE A 237 0.36 5.37 6.64
C ILE A 237 -0.34 6.45 7.44
N GLU A 238 0.12 7.68 7.32
CA GLU A 238 -0.28 8.77 8.21
C GLU A 238 -0.76 9.94 7.36
N GLY A 239 -2.07 10.01 7.21
CA GLY A 239 -2.78 11.19 6.74
C GLY A 239 -3.34 12.03 7.87
N ASP A 240 -3.78 13.24 7.52
CA ASP A 240 -4.37 14.19 8.45
C ASP A 240 -5.77 13.74 8.93
N PRO A 241 -5.95 13.39 10.21
CA PRO A 241 -7.22 12.87 10.72
C PRO A 241 -8.38 13.87 10.67
N THR A 242 -8.14 15.16 10.40
CA THR A 242 -9.18 16.20 10.35
C THR A 242 -10.00 16.18 9.05
N LEU A 243 -9.46 15.58 7.99
CA LEU A 243 -10.08 15.48 6.67
C LEU A 243 -11.50 14.91 6.71
N ASP A 244 -12.52 15.69 6.35
CA ASP A 244 -13.88 15.16 6.20
C ASP A 244 -14.00 14.28 4.94
N LEU A 245 -14.31 12.98 5.10
CA LEU A 245 -14.54 12.06 3.97
C LEU A 245 -15.97 12.18 3.41
N GLY A 246 -16.82 13.03 4.00
CA GLY A 246 -18.25 13.09 3.74
C GLY A 246 -18.98 11.77 4.05
N ASP A 247 -20.30 11.76 3.87
CA ASP A 247 -21.17 10.62 4.19
C ASP A 247 -20.87 9.32 3.41
N SER A 248 -20.08 9.41 2.33
CA SER A 248 -19.80 8.25 1.46
C SER A 248 -18.64 7.38 1.96
N GLY A 249 -17.77 7.90 2.83
CA GLY A 249 -16.56 7.19 3.30
C GLY A 249 -15.60 6.77 2.16
N ILE A 250 -15.83 7.25 0.95
CA ILE A 250 -15.03 7.01 -0.25
C ILE A 250 -14.46 8.36 -0.65
N PHE A 251 -13.18 8.40 -1.02
CA PHE A 251 -12.56 9.55 -1.66
C PHE A 251 -13.30 9.86 -2.98
N GLN A 252 -14.29 10.76 -2.95
CA GLN A 252 -14.97 11.28 -4.14
C GLN A 252 -14.83 12.80 -4.15
N GLY A 253 -13.85 13.29 -4.91
CA GLY A 253 -13.58 14.72 -5.11
C GLY A 253 -12.21 14.95 -5.73
N ASP A 254 -11.96 16.15 -6.27
CA ASP A 254 -10.68 16.54 -6.88
C ASP A 254 -9.55 16.78 -5.87
N ASN A 255 -9.85 16.77 -4.57
CA ASN A 255 -8.90 16.94 -3.46
C ASN A 255 -9.47 16.37 -2.14
N PRO A 256 -9.34 15.07 -1.89
CA PRO A 256 -9.70 14.49 -0.60
C PRO A 256 -8.46 14.05 0.21
N GLY A 257 -7.23 14.45 -0.14
CA GLY A 257 -6.03 14.24 0.68
C GLY A 257 -5.66 12.78 0.94
N GLY A 258 -4.53 12.55 1.60
CA GLY A 258 -4.14 11.22 2.06
C GLY A 258 -3.51 10.29 1.02
N THR A 259 -3.54 8.99 1.30
CA THR A 259 -2.84 7.97 0.51
C THR A 259 -3.80 7.10 -0.28
N THR A 260 -3.62 7.02 -1.59
CA THR A 260 -4.41 6.16 -2.48
C THR A 260 -3.56 5.10 -3.15
N ILE A 261 -4.02 3.86 -3.13
CA ILE A 261 -3.33 2.70 -3.73
C ILE A 261 -4.27 2.02 -4.72
N ILE A 262 -3.88 2.04 -5.99
CA ILE A 262 -4.66 1.53 -7.10
C ILE A 262 -3.90 0.38 -7.75
N SER A 263 -4.52 -0.79 -7.81
CA SER A 263 -4.08 -1.92 -8.63
C SER A 263 -5.13 -2.17 -9.69
N ALA A 264 -4.76 -2.02 -10.96
CA ALA A 264 -5.70 -2.07 -12.08
C ALA A 264 -5.20 -3.01 -13.18
N ALA A 265 -6.10 -3.83 -13.73
CA ALA A 265 -5.76 -4.65 -14.91
C ALA A 265 -5.37 -3.74 -16.09
N PRO A 266 -4.24 -4.01 -16.78
CA PRO A 266 -3.84 -3.25 -17.94
C PRO A 266 -4.89 -3.40 -19.06
N GLN A 267 -5.31 -2.27 -19.63
CA GLN A 267 -6.24 -2.23 -20.77
C GLN A 267 -5.51 -2.60 -22.06
N VAL A 268 -5.02 -3.83 -22.18
CA VAL A 268 -4.40 -4.34 -23.41
C VAL A 268 -5.38 -5.28 -24.09
N ALA A 269 -5.95 -4.82 -25.20
CA ALA A 269 -6.88 -5.60 -26.00
C ALA A 269 -6.27 -6.97 -26.37
N GLY A 270 -6.93 -8.06 -25.95
CA GLY A 270 -6.52 -9.43 -26.25
C GLY A 270 -5.47 -10.05 -25.31
N SER A 271 -5.03 -9.35 -24.25
CA SER A 271 -4.09 -9.90 -23.26
C SER A 271 -4.84 -10.43 -22.02
N GLN A 272 -4.64 -11.70 -21.69
CA GLN A 272 -5.23 -12.36 -20.50
C GLN A 272 -4.31 -12.36 -19.26
N VAL A 273 -3.21 -11.61 -19.26
CA VAL A 273 -2.05 -11.97 -18.42
C VAL A 273 -1.97 -11.26 -17.06
N ALA A 274 -2.75 -10.20 -16.79
CA ALA A 274 -2.64 -9.50 -15.51
C ALA A 274 -4.00 -9.10 -14.91
N THR A 275 -4.37 -9.76 -13.81
CA THR A 275 -5.45 -9.30 -12.94
C THR A 275 -4.98 -8.07 -12.18
N GLY A 276 -5.82 -7.05 -12.02
CA GLY A 276 -5.53 -5.91 -11.12
C GLY A 276 -5.59 -6.28 -9.64
N ALA A 277 -5.45 -7.57 -9.32
CA ALA A 277 -5.63 -8.12 -7.98
C ALA A 277 -4.52 -7.69 -7.03
N ILE A 278 -4.86 -7.61 -5.74
CA ILE A 278 -3.90 -7.42 -4.65
C ILE A 278 -3.80 -8.72 -3.85
N GLY A 279 -2.59 -9.30 -3.81
CA GLY A 279 -2.33 -10.54 -3.07
C GLY A 279 -2.27 -10.32 -1.55
N ARG A 280 -1.39 -9.43 -1.10
CA ARG A 280 -1.24 -9.10 0.31
C ARG A 280 -1.05 -7.60 0.47
N PHE A 281 -1.99 -6.97 1.15
CA PHE A 281 -1.92 -5.62 1.62
C PHE A 281 -1.63 -5.59 3.12
N ARG A 282 -0.66 -4.77 3.53
CA ARG A 282 -0.22 -4.75 4.92
C ARG A 282 0.25 -3.37 5.38
N VAL A 283 -0.29 -2.91 6.50
CA VAL A 283 0.27 -1.83 7.32
C VAL A 283 0.56 -2.37 8.73
N GLY A 284 1.81 -2.27 9.17
CA GLY A 284 2.26 -2.83 10.45
C GLY A 284 1.79 -2.05 11.69
N GLY A 285 1.64 -0.74 11.54
CA GLY A 285 1.20 0.24 12.53
C GLY A 285 -0.10 0.90 12.11
N ASN A 286 -0.23 2.20 12.38
CA ASN A 286 -1.45 2.96 12.12
C ASN A 286 -1.65 3.22 10.63
N ALA A 287 -2.92 3.33 10.23
CA ALA A 287 -3.34 3.79 8.93
C ALA A 287 -4.44 4.84 9.07
N THR A 288 -4.17 6.05 8.58
CA THR A 288 -5.11 7.18 8.56
C THR A 288 -5.25 7.71 7.12
N ASN A 289 -6.48 8.01 6.68
CA ASN A 289 -6.80 8.50 5.33
C ASN A 289 -6.18 7.65 4.22
N LEU A 290 -6.60 6.39 4.18
CA LEU A 290 -6.09 5.40 3.22
C LEU A 290 -7.20 4.93 2.30
N SER A 291 -6.97 4.97 0.99
CA SER A 291 -7.80 4.36 -0.04
C SER A 291 -7.09 3.18 -0.68
N VAL A 292 -7.78 2.04 -0.78
CA VAL A 292 -7.29 0.89 -1.55
C VAL A 292 -8.32 0.49 -2.58
N GLN A 293 -7.93 0.55 -3.85
CA GLN A 293 -8.78 0.27 -4.99
C GLN A 293 -8.22 -0.87 -5.84
N VAL A 294 -9.07 -1.86 -6.10
CA VAL A 294 -8.77 -3.05 -6.89
C VAL A 294 -9.74 -3.10 -8.05
N SER A 295 -9.21 -3.07 -9.28
CA SER A 295 -10.05 -3.05 -10.49
C SER A 295 -9.58 -4.05 -11.55
N GLY A 296 -10.56 -4.67 -12.22
CA GLY A 296 -10.35 -5.67 -13.26
C GLY A 296 -11.20 -6.91 -13.04
N ILE A 297 -11.34 -7.70 -14.11
CA ILE A 297 -12.10 -8.96 -14.07
C ILE A 297 -11.39 -9.93 -13.13
N GLU A 298 -12.13 -10.53 -12.20
CA GLU A 298 -11.62 -11.45 -11.16
C GLU A 298 -10.51 -10.83 -10.26
N ALA A 299 -10.39 -9.49 -10.23
CA ALA A 299 -9.41 -8.78 -9.42
C ALA A 299 -9.85 -8.69 -7.95
N ARG A 300 -9.41 -9.66 -7.15
CA ARG A 300 -9.73 -9.74 -5.70
C ARG A 300 -8.62 -9.18 -4.82
N LEU A 301 -8.99 -8.69 -3.64
CA LEU A 301 -8.09 -8.41 -2.53
C LEU A 301 -7.99 -9.65 -1.62
N THR A 302 -6.85 -10.35 -1.63
CA THR A 302 -6.76 -11.65 -0.93
C THR A 302 -6.47 -11.50 0.56
N ASN A 303 -5.58 -10.61 0.97
CA ASN A 303 -5.33 -10.38 2.38
C ASN A 303 -5.15 -8.88 2.61
N PHE A 304 -5.96 -8.32 3.49
CA PHE A 304 -5.85 -6.94 3.94
C PHE A 304 -5.63 -6.92 5.44
N PHE A 305 -4.59 -6.21 5.88
CA PHE A 305 -4.21 -6.16 7.28
C PHE A 305 -3.70 -4.77 7.67
N ILE A 306 -4.27 -4.23 8.75
CA ILE A 306 -3.74 -3.06 9.48
C ILE A 306 -3.56 -3.46 10.94
N GLY A 307 -2.32 -3.35 11.44
CA GLY A 307 -1.98 -3.78 12.79
C GLY A 307 -2.29 -2.75 13.88
N GLY A 308 -2.17 -1.46 13.56
CA GLY A 308 -2.38 -0.37 14.49
C GLY A 308 -3.80 0.18 14.46
N GLU A 309 -3.92 1.44 14.83
CA GLU A 309 -5.16 2.20 14.78
C GLU A 309 -5.53 2.45 13.32
N THR A 310 -6.81 2.28 13.02
CA THR A 310 -7.37 2.46 11.68
C THR A 310 -8.37 3.58 11.78
N ASN A 311 -8.17 4.66 11.03
CA ASN A 311 -9.08 5.79 10.97
C ASN A 311 -9.25 6.21 9.51
N LYS A 312 -10.48 6.38 9.03
CA LYS A 312 -10.74 6.88 7.66
C LYS A 312 -10.07 6.02 6.59
N VAL A 313 -10.41 4.74 6.57
CA VAL A 313 -9.84 3.77 5.61
C VAL A 313 -10.93 3.22 4.70
N SER A 314 -10.73 3.33 3.39
CA SER A 314 -11.65 2.82 2.38
C SER A 314 -11.02 1.69 1.55
N ILE A 315 -11.82 0.65 1.30
CA ILE A 315 -11.45 -0.49 0.47
C ILE A 315 -12.53 -0.67 -0.60
N SER A 316 -12.15 -0.61 -1.87
CA SER A 316 -13.01 -0.93 -3.00
C SER A 316 -12.43 -2.09 -3.80
N ALA A 317 -13.06 -3.26 -3.69
CA ALA A 317 -12.67 -4.47 -4.41
C ALA A 317 -13.92 -5.22 -4.87
N LEU A 318 -14.52 -4.73 -5.96
CA LEU A 318 -15.85 -5.17 -6.43
C LEU A 318 -15.96 -6.66 -6.75
N GLU A 319 -14.86 -7.35 -7.02
CA GLU A 319 -14.84 -8.81 -7.24
C GLU A 319 -14.72 -9.61 -5.93
N GLY A 320 -14.24 -8.97 -4.86
CA GLY A 320 -14.24 -9.53 -3.51
C GLY A 320 -12.99 -9.24 -2.67
N VAL A 321 -13.18 -9.37 -1.36
CA VAL A 321 -12.17 -9.29 -0.30
C VAL A 321 -12.15 -10.61 0.44
N ARG A 322 -11.09 -11.40 0.32
CA ARG A 322 -11.05 -12.68 1.04
C ARG A 322 -10.95 -12.47 2.54
N THR A 323 -9.95 -11.72 3.01
CA THR A 323 -9.75 -11.50 4.44
C THR A 323 -9.36 -10.06 4.73
N ALA A 324 -10.09 -9.40 5.63
CA ALA A 324 -9.78 -8.08 6.18
C ALA A 324 -9.58 -8.15 7.69
N LEU A 325 -8.45 -7.64 8.17
CA LEU A 325 -7.99 -7.81 9.54
C LEU A 325 -7.53 -6.48 10.13
N PHE A 326 -8.12 -6.08 11.26
CA PHE A 326 -7.83 -4.84 11.98
C PHE A 326 -7.36 -5.13 13.41
N GLY A 327 -6.13 -4.69 13.72
CA GLY A 327 -5.43 -5.01 14.96
C GLY A 327 -5.90 -4.24 16.19
N LEU A 328 -6.31 -2.97 16.04
CA LEU A 328 -6.83 -2.14 17.15
C LEU A 328 -8.31 -1.75 17.04
N GLY A 329 -9.01 -2.20 16.00
CA GLY A 329 -10.41 -1.85 15.74
C GLY A 329 -10.60 -1.19 14.39
N MET A 330 -11.86 -1.00 14.01
CA MET A 330 -12.25 -0.21 12.86
C MET A 330 -12.80 1.13 13.35
N ASP A 331 -12.21 2.24 12.95
CA ASP A 331 -12.80 3.57 13.11
C ASP A 331 -12.94 4.19 11.71
N THR A 332 -14.18 4.52 11.36
CA THR A 332 -14.51 5.14 10.07
C THR A 332 -13.95 4.34 8.89
N VAL A 333 -14.22 3.03 8.88
CA VAL A 333 -13.76 2.12 7.82
C VAL A 333 -14.89 1.83 6.85
N ALA A 334 -14.67 2.06 5.56
CA ALA A 334 -15.60 1.74 4.48
C ALA A 334 -15.06 0.56 3.64
N ILE A 335 -15.84 -0.51 3.50
CA ILE A 335 -15.47 -1.66 2.67
C ILE A 335 -16.57 -1.93 1.66
N GLN A 336 -16.23 -1.90 0.38
CA GLN A 336 -17.10 -2.30 -0.71
C GLN A 336 -16.50 -3.52 -1.42
N ALA A 337 -17.24 -4.62 -1.42
CA ALA A 337 -16.76 -5.88 -1.98
C ALA A 337 -17.87 -6.65 -2.72
N GLY A 338 -17.51 -7.46 -3.72
CA GLY A 338 -18.45 -8.41 -4.33
C GLY A 338 -18.77 -9.55 -3.38
N GLU A 339 -17.75 -10.17 -2.82
CA GLU A 339 -17.83 -11.21 -1.79
C GLU A 339 -16.86 -10.91 -0.66
N MET A 340 -17.15 -11.40 0.54
CA MET A 340 -16.22 -11.35 1.65
C MET A 340 -16.18 -12.67 2.41
N GLU A 341 -15.00 -13.26 2.64
CA GLU A 341 -14.91 -14.49 3.45
C GLU A 341 -14.78 -14.16 4.94
N GLN A 342 -13.92 -13.19 5.28
CA GLN A 342 -13.61 -12.88 6.67
C GLN A 342 -13.34 -11.39 6.93
N LEU A 343 -13.94 -10.87 8.00
CA LEU A 343 -13.67 -9.57 8.60
C LEU A 343 -13.44 -9.72 10.10
N ASN A 344 -12.25 -9.34 10.59
CA ASN A 344 -11.97 -9.37 12.02
C ASN A 344 -11.43 -8.03 12.52
N ALA A 345 -11.93 -7.57 13.65
CA ALA A 345 -11.38 -6.45 14.42
C ALA A 345 -11.22 -6.86 15.89
N ASN A 346 -10.03 -6.67 16.48
CA ASN A 346 -9.77 -7.07 17.87
C ASN A 346 -10.55 -6.27 18.91
N ARG A 347 -10.86 -5.01 18.59
CA ARG A 347 -11.76 -4.16 19.35
C ARG A 347 -13.11 -4.15 18.63
N GLY A 348 -13.73 -3.00 18.54
CA GLY A 348 -15.00 -2.80 17.92
C GLY A 348 -14.92 -2.24 16.51
N ALA A 349 -16.07 -1.74 16.07
CA ALA A 349 -16.21 -0.91 14.90
C ALA A 349 -16.98 0.36 15.28
N VAL A 350 -16.49 1.52 14.87
CA VAL A 350 -17.12 2.82 15.08
C VAL A 350 -17.31 3.48 13.73
N ALA A 351 -18.49 4.04 13.46
CA ALA A 351 -18.79 4.81 12.25
C ALA A 351 -18.38 4.10 10.94
N SER A 352 -18.43 2.77 10.92
CA SER A 352 -17.89 1.96 9.82
C SER A 352 -18.99 1.42 8.91
N SER A 353 -18.68 1.25 7.62
CA SER A 353 -19.60 0.70 6.65
C SER A 353 -18.98 -0.49 5.91
N VAL A 354 -19.74 -1.56 5.78
CA VAL A 354 -19.34 -2.75 5.03
C VAL A 354 -20.49 -3.10 4.09
N LEU A 355 -20.24 -3.03 2.78
CA LEU A 355 -21.18 -3.35 1.74
C LEU A 355 -20.64 -4.50 0.90
N VAL A 356 -21.38 -5.60 0.88
CA VAL A 356 -21.02 -6.82 0.16
C VAL A 356 -22.14 -7.21 -0.81
N GLY A 357 -21.77 -7.39 -2.09
CA GLY A 357 -22.68 -7.79 -3.17
C GLY A 357 -23.34 -9.15 -2.96
N GLY A 358 -22.61 -10.10 -2.39
CA GLY A 358 -23.03 -11.46 -2.07
C GLY A 358 -22.86 -11.77 -0.59
N ASN A 359 -22.13 -12.84 -0.28
CA ASN A 359 -21.95 -13.30 1.10
C ASN A 359 -20.89 -12.49 1.85
N ALA A 360 -21.21 -12.07 3.08
CA ALA A 360 -20.27 -11.51 4.04
C ALA A 360 -19.95 -12.57 5.11
N GLY A 361 -19.18 -13.58 4.72
CA GLY A 361 -18.91 -14.84 5.42
C GLY A 361 -18.87 -14.77 6.95
N SER A 362 -17.69 -14.58 7.53
CA SER A 362 -17.49 -14.50 8.98
C SER A 362 -17.02 -13.12 9.41
N ILE A 363 -17.76 -12.50 10.32
CA ILE A 363 -17.47 -11.19 10.91
C ILE A 363 -17.25 -11.39 12.41
N ALA A 364 -16.10 -10.97 12.92
CA ALA A 364 -15.77 -11.02 14.34
C ALA A 364 -15.26 -9.66 14.84
N LEU A 365 -15.96 -9.11 15.83
CA LEU A 365 -15.69 -7.82 16.45
C LEU A 365 -15.47 -8.08 17.95
N GLY A 366 -14.26 -7.80 18.44
CA GLY A 366 -13.85 -8.04 19.82
C GLY A 366 -14.23 -6.97 20.84
N GLY A 367 -15.05 -5.98 20.46
CA GLY A 367 -15.54 -4.90 21.32
C GLY A 367 -16.82 -4.29 20.77
N ASP A 368 -17.12 -3.06 21.20
CA ASP A 368 -18.39 -2.40 20.91
C ASP A 368 -18.56 -2.02 19.43
N VAL A 369 -19.78 -2.11 18.94
CA VAL A 369 -20.13 -1.75 17.58
C VAL A 369 -21.05 -0.54 17.65
N VAL A 370 -20.57 0.61 17.18
CA VAL A 370 -21.26 1.89 17.30
C VAL A 370 -21.41 2.52 15.94
N ASN A 371 -22.61 2.98 15.60
CA ASN A 371 -22.88 3.69 14.33
C ASN A 371 -22.33 2.93 13.09
N THR A 372 -22.44 1.61 13.09
CA THR A 372 -21.79 0.76 12.08
C THR A 372 -22.85 0.01 11.27
N THR A 373 -22.68 -0.01 9.95
CA THR A 373 -23.61 -0.68 9.04
C THR A 373 -22.90 -1.77 8.25
N VAL A 374 -23.44 -2.98 8.29
CA VAL A 374 -22.94 -4.16 7.54
C VAL A 374 -24.08 -4.72 6.69
N LEU A 375 -23.90 -4.68 5.38
CA LEU A 375 -24.89 -5.08 4.37
C LEU A 375 -24.31 -6.21 3.52
N ALA A 376 -24.97 -7.37 3.52
CA ALA A 376 -24.62 -8.50 2.64
C ALA A 376 -25.75 -8.79 1.65
N GLY A 377 -25.42 -9.10 0.41
CA GLY A 377 -26.39 -9.30 -0.65
C GLY A 377 -26.99 -7.98 -1.16
N TYR A 378 -26.21 -6.90 -1.19
CA TYR A 378 -26.66 -5.58 -1.65
C TYR A 378 -25.83 -5.09 -2.82
N SER A 379 -26.49 -4.56 -3.83
CA SER A 379 -25.83 -3.81 -4.87
C SER A 379 -25.55 -2.38 -4.38
N PRO A 380 -24.36 -1.82 -4.65
CA PRO A 380 -24.09 -0.42 -4.37
C PRO A 380 -25.08 0.47 -5.12
N ALA A 381 -25.43 1.57 -4.47
CA ALA A 381 -26.20 2.63 -5.06
C ALA A 381 -25.52 3.16 -6.34
N SER A 382 -26.23 3.20 -7.46
CA SER A 382 -25.78 3.90 -8.65
C SER A 382 -26.16 5.38 -8.54
N GLY A 383 -25.19 6.28 -8.37
CA GLY A 383 -25.38 7.73 -8.28
C GLY A 383 -25.25 8.31 -6.86
N THR A 384 -25.23 9.64 -6.75
CA THR A 384 -24.90 10.41 -5.52
C THR A 384 -25.98 10.41 -4.44
N THR A 385 -27.17 9.85 -4.70
CA THR A 385 -28.31 9.84 -3.77
C THR A 385 -28.97 8.46 -3.62
N GLY A 386 -28.38 7.41 -4.21
CA GLY A 386 -29.00 6.09 -4.18
C GLY A 386 -28.84 5.42 -2.81
N VAL A 387 -29.89 4.73 -2.37
CA VAL A 387 -29.82 3.79 -1.24
C VAL A 387 -29.36 2.44 -1.80
N PRO A 388 -28.42 1.72 -1.15
CA PRO A 388 -28.07 0.36 -1.53
C PRO A 388 -29.32 -0.49 -1.70
N THR A 389 -29.41 -1.22 -2.81
CA THR A 389 -30.60 -2.02 -3.12
C THR A 389 -30.33 -3.46 -2.76
N ALA A 390 -31.22 -4.07 -1.97
CA ALA A 390 -31.10 -5.47 -1.61
C ALA A 390 -31.27 -6.37 -2.86
N GLY A 391 -30.27 -7.21 -3.08
CA GLY A 391 -30.31 -8.32 -4.02
C GLY A 391 -30.62 -9.65 -3.32
N GLY A 392 -30.48 -10.75 -4.05
CA GLY A 392 -30.70 -12.10 -3.51
C GLY A 392 -29.45 -12.73 -2.90
N GLY A 393 -29.63 -13.55 -1.86
CA GLY A 393 -28.65 -14.55 -1.44
C GLY A 393 -27.57 -14.10 -0.44
N GLY A 394 -27.71 -12.95 0.20
CA GLY A 394 -26.79 -12.47 1.24
C GLY A 394 -26.82 -13.35 2.49
N GLN A 395 -25.64 -13.75 2.96
CA GLN A 395 -25.47 -14.49 4.21
C GLN A 395 -24.30 -13.92 5.02
N MET A 396 -24.43 -13.97 6.35
CA MET A 396 -23.34 -13.60 7.26
C MET A 396 -23.40 -14.36 8.58
N THR A 397 -22.23 -14.61 9.16
CA THR A 397 -22.05 -15.04 10.54
C THR A 397 -21.37 -13.91 11.31
N VAL A 398 -21.99 -13.43 12.39
CA VAL A 398 -21.52 -12.27 13.14
C VAL A 398 -21.23 -12.67 14.59
N ARG A 399 -20.09 -12.20 15.12
CA ARG A 399 -19.70 -12.36 16.52
C ARG A 399 -19.28 -11.01 17.07
N VAL A 400 -19.93 -10.56 18.13
CA VAL A 400 -19.63 -9.28 18.80
C VAL A 400 -19.39 -9.52 20.28
N ALA A 401 -18.21 -9.19 20.78
CA ALA A 401 -17.84 -9.33 22.20
C ALA A 401 -18.22 -8.12 23.07
N GLY A 402 -18.66 -7.02 22.45
CA GLY A 402 -19.16 -5.83 23.14
C GLY A 402 -20.65 -5.58 22.92
N ASP A 403 -21.05 -4.34 23.17
CA ASP A 403 -22.39 -3.83 22.91
C ASP A 403 -22.58 -3.48 21.42
N VAL A 404 -23.84 -3.39 20.97
CA VAL A 404 -24.22 -2.97 19.63
C VAL A 404 -25.16 -1.77 19.75
N PHE A 405 -24.63 -0.59 19.46
CA PHE A 405 -25.34 0.69 19.53
C PHE A 405 -25.50 1.31 18.14
N ASP A 406 -26.69 1.77 17.82
CA ASP A 406 -26.97 2.53 16.59
C ASP A 406 -26.42 1.87 15.31
N SER A 407 -26.46 0.54 15.26
CA SER A 407 -25.79 -0.28 14.24
C SER A 407 -26.75 -1.26 13.56
N ILE A 408 -26.49 -1.53 12.29
CA ILE A 408 -27.34 -2.35 11.42
C ILE A 408 -26.51 -3.46 10.78
N PHE A 409 -26.96 -4.69 10.92
CA PHE A 409 -26.49 -5.87 10.19
C PHE A 409 -27.66 -6.39 9.36
N ALA A 410 -27.59 -6.25 8.04
CA ALA A 410 -28.66 -6.66 7.15
C ALA A 410 -28.18 -7.60 6.05
N ALA A 411 -28.96 -8.64 5.78
CA ALA A 411 -28.64 -9.64 4.76
C ALA A 411 -29.81 -9.76 3.77
N SER A 412 -29.62 -9.24 2.55
CA SER A 412 -30.61 -9.26 1.48
C SER A 412 -31.99 -8.84 1.97
N VAL A 413 -32.08 -7.64 2.55
CA VAL A 413 -33.31 -7.05 3.09
C VAL A 413 -33.47 -5.59 2.67
N GLN A 414 -34.49 -5.30 1.87
CA GLN A 414 -34.80 -3.91 1.57
C GLN A 414 -35.67 -3.29 2.69
N PRO A 415 -35.23 -2.21 3.36
CA PRO A 415 -36.07 -1.51 4.34
C PRO A 415 -37.27 -0.82 3.67
N PHE A 416 -38.40 -0.77 4.35
CA PHE A 416 -39.60 -0.07 3.87
C PHE A 416 -39.52 1.41 4.21
N GLY A 417 -39.69 2.28 3.21
CA GLY A 417 -39.56 3.73 3.40
C GLY A 417 -38.20 4.18 3.93
N GLY A 418 -37.14 3.37 3.75
CA GLY A 418 -35.79 3.64 4.26
C GLY A 418 -35.57 3.26 5.73
N VAL A 419 -36.56 2.66 6.39
CA VAL A 419 -36.49 2.26 7.80
C VAL A 419 -36.53 0.74 7.95
N PHE A 420 -35.60 0.18 8.72
CA PHE A 420 -35.60 -1.22 9.11
C PHE A 420 -36.63 -1.45 10.23
N GLY A 421 -37.61 -2.29 9.95
CA GLY A 421 -38.73 -2.56 10.85
C GLY A 421 -38.80 -4.01 11.30
N SER A 422 -40.01 -4.47 11.62
CA SER A 422 -40.24 -5.88 11.90
C SER A 422 -40.02 -6.72 10.64
N ALA A 423 -39.87 -8.04 10.79
CA ALA A 423 -39.73 -8.95 9.65
C ALA A 423 -40.89 -8.84 8.64
N GLY A 424 -42.07 -8.38 9.07
CA GLY A 424 -43.24 -8.16 8.20
C GLY A 424 -43.19 -6.87 7.37
N ASP A 425 -42.29 -5.95 7.72
CA ASP A 425 -42.14 -4.64 7.07
C ASP A 425 -40.99 -4.63 6.04
N LEU A 426 -40.48 -5.80 5.66
CA LEU A 426 -39.31 -5.94 4.78
C LEU A 426 -39.74 -6.31 3.35
N VAL A 427 -39.23 -5.60 2.33
CA VAL A 427 -39.74 -5.69 0.95
C VAL A 427 -39.18 -6.90 0.18
N VAL A 428 -37.99 -7.39 0.53
CA VAL A 428 -37.36 -8.57 -0.08
C VAL A 428 -36.53 -9.29 0.99
N PRO A 429 -37.02 -10.36 1.66
CA PRO A 429 -36.22 -11.09 2.64
C PRO A 429 -35.80 -12.45 2.08
N SER A 430 -34.53 -12.59 1.65
CA SER A 430 -33.98 -13.91 1.27
C SER A 430 -32.69 -14.30 2.00
N GLY A 431 -32.18 -13.40 2.85
CA GLY A 431 -30.89 -13.59 3.52
C GLY A 431 -30.97 -14.34 4.84
N TYR A 432 -29.79 -14.76 5.31
CA TYR A 432 -29.60 -15.48 6.57
C TYR A 432 -28.51 -14.84 7.43
N ILE A 433 -28.81 -14.63 8.71
CA ILE A 433 -27.86 -14.15 9.71
C ILE A 433 -27.76 -15.15 10.85
N ASN A 434 -26.54 -15.56 11.18
CA ASN A 434 -26.22 -16.23 12.43
C ASN A 434 -25.35 -15.31 13.29
N ALA A 435 -25.94 -14.74 14.34
CA ALA A 435 -25.31 -13.74 15.19
C ALA A 435 -25.11 -14.27 16.61
N LYS A 436 -23.97 -13.94 17.20
CA LYS A 436 -23.72 -14.09 18.63
C LYS A 436 -23.22 -12.77 19.21
N VAL A 437 -23.90 -12.26 20.23
CA VAL A 437 -23.59 -10.97 20.87
C VAL A 437 -23.46 -11.18 22.37
N GLU A 438 -22.39 -10.62 22.95
CA GLU A 438 -22.18 -10.64 24.40
C GLU A 438 -22.94 -9.52 25.12
N GLY A 439 -22.89 -8.31 24.58
CA GLY A 439 -23.45 -7.10 25.18
C GLY A 439 -24.93 -6.80 24.88
N LEU A 440 -25.31 -5.56 25.18
CA LEU A 440 -26.61 -4.97 24.87
C LEU A 440 -26.75 -4.69 23.37
N ILE A 441 -27.99 -4.72 22.88
CA ILE A 441 -28.34 -4.22 21.54
C ILE A 441 -29.31 -3.07 21.77
N ASP A 442 -28.98 -1.88 21.28
CA ASP A 442 -29.80 -0.68 21.42
C ASP A 442 -29.63 0.24 20.19
N ASN A 443 -30.73 0.37 19.45
CA ASN A 443 -30.93 1.21 18.27
C ASN A 443 -32.03 2.26 18.54
N SER A 444 -32.29 2.60 19.81
CA SER A 444 -33.33 3.57 20.18
C SER A 444 -33.09 4.98 19.63
N LEU A 445 -31.83 5.31 19.31
CA LEU A 445 -31.43 6.58 18.72
C LEU A 445 -31.19 6.49 17.20
N ASN A 446 -31.31 5.30 16.61
CA ASN A 446 -31.02 5.07 15.21
C ASN A 446 -32.25 5.41 14.33
N PRO A 447 -32.22 6.48 13.53
CA PRO A 447 -33.36 6.88 12.69
C PRO A 447 -33.64 5.89 11.55
N ALA A 448 -32.67 5.04 11.19
CA ALA A 448 -32.84 4.00 10.19
C ALA A 448 -33.50 2.73 10.77
N VAL A 449 -33.83 2.70 12.07
CA VAL A 449 -34.54 1.59 12.71
C VAL A 449 -35.88 2.10 13.25
N SER A 450 -36.94 1.32 13.04
CA SER A 450 -38.27 1.64 13.56
C SER A 450 -38.23 1.70 15.09
N PRO A 451 -38.91 2.65 15.75
CA PRO A 451 -38.95 2.72 17.21
C PRO A 451 -39.45 1.43 17.88
N GLY A 452 -40.30 0.65 17.20
CA GLY A 452 -40.78 -0.65 17.69
C GLY A 452 -39.74 -1.79 17.60
N ALA A 453 -38.61 -1.55 16.95
CA ALA A 453 -37.49 -2.47 16.77
C ALA A 453 -36.19 -1.91 17.40
N ALA A 454 -36.30 -0.98 18.35
CA ALA A 454 -35.15 -0.35 19.00
C ALA A 454 -34.15 -1.35 19.61
N ASP A 455 -34.60 -2.52 20.09
CA ASP A 455 -33.70 -3.54 20.65
C ASP A 455 -33.15 -4.54 19.58
N GLN A 456 -33.26 -4.20 18.29
CA GLN A 456 -32.85 -5.05 17.17
C GLN A 456 -31.78 -4.39 16.31
N ALA A 457 -30.73 -5.13 15.98
CA ALA A 457 -29.68 -4.71 15.05
C ALA A 457 -29.51 -5.64 13.84
N PHE A 458 -30.21 -6.78 13.81
CA PHE A 458 -30.02 -7.83 12.80
C PHE A 458 -31.30 -8.02 11.97
N PHE A 459 -31.20 -7.82 10.65
CA PHE A 459 -32.34 -7.83 9.74
C PHE A 459 -32.11 -8.79 8.56
N ALA A 460 -32.89 -9.87 8.51
CA ALA A 460 -32.84 -10.89 7.47
C ALA A 460 -34.18 -11.65 7.39
N GLU A 461 -34.38 -12.52 6.39
CA GLU A 461 -35.49 -13.47 6.40
C GLU A 461 -35.43 -14.36 7.66
N ARG A 462 -34.20 -14.75 8.01
CA ARG A 462 -33.92 -15.64 9.13
C ARG A 462 -32.74 -15.11 9.93
N VAL A 463 -33.02 -14.77 11.18
CA VAL A 463 -32.02 -14.35 12.16
C VAL A 463 -31.97 -15.39 13.26
N ARG A 464 -30.80 -16.02 13.45
CA ARG A 464 -30.47 -16.77 14.65
C ARG A 464 -29.58 -15.89 15.51
N LEU A 465 -30.13 -15.34 16.58
CA LEU A 465 -29.39 -14.54 17.55
C LEU A 465 -29.17 -15.33 18.85
N GLU A 466 -27.91 -15.49 19.23
CA GLU A 466 -27.52 -16.07 20.52
C GLU A 466 -26.88 -14.99 21.40
N ARG A 467 -27.27 -14.94 22.67
CA ARG A 467 -26.59 -14.10 23.66
C ARG A 467 -25.60 -14.93 24.46
N GLY A 468 -24.41 -14.38 24.72
CA GLY A 468 -23.41 -15.01 25.58
C GLY A 468 -21.97 -14.70 25.16
N PRO A 469 -20.98 -15.23 25.90
CA PRO A 469 -19.59 -14.80 25.79
C PRO A 469 -19.02 -15.07 24.40
N VAL A 470 -18.35 -14.08 23.83
CA VAL A 470 -17.71 -14.17 22.52
C VAL A 470 -16.19 -14.09 22.71
N VAL A 471 -15.47 -15.00 22.05
CA VAL A 471 -14.01 -14.92 22.03
C VAL A 471 -13.61 -13.84 21.03
N PRO A 472 -12.91 -12.76 21.46
CA PRO A 472 -12.40 -11.76 20.54
C PRO A 472 -11.51 -12.39 19.47
N PRO A 473 -11.50 -11.87 18.24
CA PRO A 473 -10.55 -12.34 17.24
C PRO A 473 -9.12 -12.08 17.74
N GLY A 474 -8.20 -12.99 17.41
CA GLY A 474 -6.77 -12.87 17.74
C GLY A 474 -5.99 -12.23 16.60
N THR A 475 -6.47 -11.11 16.05
CA THR A 475 -5.81 -10.42 14.94
C THR A 475 -4.45 -9.90 15.40
N PRO A 476 -3.38 -9.99 14.59
CA PRO A 476 -2.09 -9.42 14.98
C PRO A 476 -2.17 -7.90 15.23
N GLY A 477 -1.58 -7.40 16.32
CA GLY A 477 -1.53 -5.97 16.66
C GLY A 477 -0.19 -5.29 16.36
N ALA A 478 -0.17 -3.96 16.39
CA ALA A 478 1.03 -3.12 16.31
C ALA A 478 1.86 -3.11 17.61
N PRO A 479 3.18 -2.84 17.57
CA PRO A 479 4.01 -2.79 16.37
C PRO A 479 4.30 -4.22 15.90
N TYR A 480 3.84 -4.56 14.71
CA TYR A 480 4.34 -5.77 14.08
C TYR A 480 5.70 -5.43 13.48
N ARG A 481 6.79 -5.89 14.08
CA ARG A 481 8.09 -5.88 13.42
C ARG A 481 8.13 -7.10 12.49
N PRO A 482 7.98 -6.97 11.16
CA PRO A 482 8.40 -8.05 10.32
C PRO A 482 9.91 -8.09 10.48
N ARG A 483 10.41 -9.08 11.23
CA ARG A 483 11.73 -9.61 10.92
C ARG A 483 11.60 -10.22 9.52
N LEU A 484 11.69 -9.39 8.49
CA LEU A 484 12.41 -9.81 7.30
C LEU A 484 13.78 -10.17 7.87
N GLY A 485 14.00 -11.46 8.16
CA GLY A 485 15.32 -11.90 8.59
C GLY A 485 16.32 -11.31 7.60
N PRO A 486 17.47 -10.80 8.05
CA PRO A 486 18.43 -10.13 7.16
C PRO A 486 18.60 -10.98 5.89
N GLY A 487 18.20 -10.41 4.75
CA GLY A 487 18.24 -11.08 3.46
C GLY A 487 16.97 -11.79 2.96
N ARG A 488 15.77 -11.48 3.46
CA ARG A 488 14.52 -12.12 3.00
C ARG A 488 13.45 -11.14 2.53
N THR A 489 13.72 -10.36 1.48
CA THR A 489 12.64 -9.73 0.70
C THR A 489 11.80 -10.83 0.03
N PRO A 490 10.46 -10.85 0.19
CA PRO A 490 9.60 -11.76 -0.56
C PRO A 490 9.83 -11.59 -2.07
N GLY A 491 10.04 -12.69 -2.80
CA GLY A 491 10.39 -12.65 -4.23
C GLY A 491 11.89 -12.54 -4.54
N VAL A 492 12.74 -12.28 -3.54
CA VAL A 492 14.21 -12.12 -3.69
C VAL A 492 14.98 -13.17 -2.88
N GLN A 493 14.35 -14.31 -2.55
CA GLN A 493 14.98 -15.38 -1.78
C GLN A 493 16.24 -15.90 -2.51
N GLY A 494 17.41 -15.59 -1.94
CA GLY A 494 18.73 -15.94 -2.46
C GLY A 494 19.55 -14.79 -3.03
N LEU A 495 19.04 -13.55 -3.07
CA LEU A 495 19.68 -12.50 -3.89
C LEU A 495 19.83 -11.12 -3.22
N SER A 496 19.53 -10.94 -1.93
CA SER A 496 19.66 -9.64 -1.26
C SER A 496 21.05 -9.45 -0.63
N GLY A 497 21.70 -8.35 -1.01
CA GLY A 497 23.05 -7.95 -0.60
C GLY A 497 23.15 -7.38 0.82
N GLY A 498 22.27 -7.80 1.74
CA GLY A 498 22.21 -7.23 3.08
C GLY A 498 23.49 -7.47 3.91
N PRO A 499 23.68 -6.72 5.02
CA PRO A 499 24.80 -6.91 5.95
C PRO A 499 24.82 -8.35 6.47
N GLY A 500 25.70 -9.18 5.90
CA GLY A 500 25.79 -10.62 6.17
C GLY A 500 25.74 -11.52 4.94
N SER A 501 25.35 -11.01 3.77
CA SER A 501 25.40 -11.78 2.52
C SER A 501 26.83 -12.04 2.06
N HIS A 502 27.02 -13.09 1.25
CA HIS A 502 28.33 -13.40 0.65
C HIS A 502 28.85 -12.24 -0.21
N ASP A 503 27.95 -11.55 -0.91
CA ASP A 503 28.29 -10.42 -1.78
C ASP A 503 28.65 -9.16 -0.98
N TYR A 504 27.96 -8.91 0.15
CA TYR A 504 28.32 -7.85 1.08
C TYR A 504 29.72 -8.09 1.69
N ARG A 505 30.01 -9.33 2.08
CA ARG A 505 31.36 -9.72 2.57
C ARG A 505 32.42 -9.59 1.48
N ALA A 506 32.09 -9.94 0.23
CA ALA A 506 33.00 -9.77 -0.90
C ALA A 506 33.30 -8.29 -1.17
N VAL A 507 32.31 -7.41 -1.06
CA VAL A 507 32.49 -5.95 -1.18
C VAL A 507 33.32 -5.40 -0.02
N GLN A 508 33.08 -5.82 1.23
CA GLN A 508 33.93 -5.45 2.36
C GLN A 508 35.39 -5.89 2.15
N LEU A 509 35.61 -7.12 1.68
CA LEU A 509 36.95 -7.64 1.42
C LEU A 509 37.64 -6.93 0.24
N LEU A 510 36.90 -6.54 -0.80
CA LEU A 510 37.44 -5.74 -1.90
C LEU A 510 37.80 -4.32 -1.45
N ASN A 511 36.96 -3.70 -0.63
CA ASN A 511 37.23 -2.36 -0.09
C ASN A 511 38.41 -2.38 0.89
N ALA A 512 38.53 -3.41 1.73
CA ALA A 512 39.69 -3.60 2.61
C ALA A 512 41.01 -3.82 1.84
N ARG A 513 40.95 -4.37 0.62
CA ARG A 513 42.12 -4.58 -0.23
C ARG A 513 42.49 -3.37 -1.11
N ARG A 514 41.59 -2.39 -1.26
CA ARG A 514 41.83 -1.16 -2.04
C ARG A 514 42.43 0.00 -1.22
N ASN A 515 42.70 -0.19 0.06
CA ASN A 515 43.56 0.70 0.85
C ASN A 515 44.98 0.14 1.04
N PRO A 516 45.86 0.15 0.02
CA PRO A 516 47.28 0.37 0.23
C PRO A 516 47.54 1.87 -0.01
N ALA A 517 48.14 2.69 0.85
CA ALA A 517 48.97 2.52 2.03
C ALA A 517 49.14 3.92 2.68
N GLY A 518 49.68 4.00 3.90
CA GLY A 518 50.36 5.23 4.35
C GLY A 518 50.53 5.42 5.86
N GLY A 519 51.65 4.95 6.42
CA GLY A 519 52.39 5.69 7.44
C GLY A 519 52.24 5.27 8.90
N ALA A 520 52.87 4.15 9.26
CA ALA A 520 54.00 4.13 10.22
C ALA A 520 54.91 2.95 9.87
#